data_AF-A0AA39KDY3-F1
#
_entry.id   AF-A0AA39KDY3-F1
#
_cell.length_a   1.000
_cell.length_b   1.000
_cell.length_c   1.000
_cell.angle_alpha   90.00
_cell.angle_beta   90.00
_cell.angle_gamma   90.00
#
_symmetry.space_group_name_H-M   'P 1'
#
loop_
_entity.id
_entity.type
_entity.pdbx_description
1 polymer ?
#
loop_
_entity_poly.entity_id
_entity_poly.type
_entity_poly.pdbx_seq_one_letter_code
_entity_poly.pdbx_strand_id
1 'polypeptide(L)'
;MMEPWRPPREISLPEVTISAFAETGQVESSIIVPLQRTYIGRKPVISSRLADTPCATLGIQGLLDQLNATLGTSHTLDTPFLSSLLKDCITNNYDFGMAYGRLRRIWYTRNWGTIRGTLRKWEKEDREINRVVPSWNMGISVNDPPHKWIRPISHAWVDEKNRVNVQTPINGYEWPVPIPKDANLKLIRIEMLNLGVEYTWLDVLCLRQKGGQREVMRIEEWKLDVPTIGAVYQCSAKYSVVVCYLSGLGQPLSLKEGDLDSDRCWFRRAWTLQEVGFRREIAGDTLDGPMHPKYKDGKYETALLTRFHKQLQSMDSILQGTFVALESMQNRVSTNPLDKVAGLAFIMWSHTIPAYDESQSLEEAWTALVNSMNVRLRGQLFFLYPEPGNAGTKWRPSWDQVMTKPLLANAGPSIYIGLDPDIDPGPQVELDP
;
A
#
# COMPACT_ATOMS: atom_id res chain seq x y z
N MET A 1 -22.01 -14.34 5.10
CA MET A 1 -22.76 -13.66 4.01
C MET A 1 -22.03 -13.94 2.70
N MET A 2 -22.70 -14.57 1.74
CA MET A 2 -22.16 -14.79 0.39
C MET A 2 -21.86 -13.43 -0.26
N GLU A 3 -20.65 -13.23 -0.76
CA GLU A 3 -20.33 -12.09 -1.63
C GLU A 3 -21.28 -12.13 -2.85
N PRO A 4 -22.17 -11.13 -3.04
CA PRO A 4 -23.28 -11.25 -4.00
C PRO A 4 -22.86 -11.26 -5.47
N TRP A 5 -21.57 -11.05 -5.76
CA TRP A 5 -21.09 -10.75 -7.11
C TRP A 5 -19.86 -11.56 -7.55
N ARG A 6 -19.60 -12.73 -6.93
CA ARG A 6 -18.55 -13.62 -7.46
C ARG A 6 -18.99 -14.23 -8.79
N PRO A 7 -18.05 -14.45 -9.73
CA PRO A 7 -18.33 -15.30 -10.89
C PRO A 7 -18.96 -16.62 -10.41
N PRO A 8 -20.09 -17.06 -10.99
CA PRO A 8 -20.60 -18.40 -10.77
C PRO A 8 -19.49 -19.44 -10.92
N ARG A 9 -19.52 -20.49 -10.10
CA ARG A 9 -18.50 -21.55 -10.09
C ARG A 9 -18.34 -22.27 -11.44
N GLU A 10 -19.32 -22.12 -12.33
CA GLU A 10 -19.41 -22.79 -13.63
C GLU A 10 -18.98 -21.90 -14.82
N ILE A 11 -18.57 -20.64 -14.60
CA ILE A 11 -18.11 -19.79 -15.70
C ILE A 11 -16.72 -20.24 -16.16
N SER A 12 -16.62 -20.64 -17.43
CA SER A 12 -15.35 -20.88 -18.11
C SER A 12 -14.80 -19.57 -18.66
N LEU A 13 -13.85 -18.97 -17.95
CA LEU A 13 -13.15 -17.77 -18.41
C LEU A 13 -12.10 -18.12 -19.48
N PRO A 14 -11.90 -17.25 -20.49
CA PRO A 14 -10.87 -17.45 -21.51
C PRO A 14 -9.47 -17.39 -20.88
N GLU A 15 -8.55 -18.16 -21.43
CA GLU A 15 -7.13 -18.00 -21.10
C GLU A 15 -6.59 -16.76 -21.79
N VAL A 16 -5.89 -15.93 -21.03
CA VAL A 16 -5.31 -14.66 -21.48
C VAL A 16 -3.81 -14.70 -21.26
N THR A 17 -3.08 -14.18 -22.24
CA THR A 17 -1.64 -13.94 -22.15
C THR A 17 -1.36 -12.44 -22.21
N ILE A 18 -0.64 -11.91 -21.23
CA ILE A 18 -0.09 -10.55 -21.24
C ILE A 18 1.43 -10.69 -21.23
N SER A 19 2.10 -10.27 -22.30
CA SER A 19 3.55 -10.43 -22.45
C SER A 19 4.26 -9.07 -22.46
N ALA A 20 5.52 -9.06 -22.03
CA ALA A 20 6.37 -7.88 -22.05
C ALA A 20 6.49 -7.32 -23.49
N PHE A 21 6.61 -8.20 -24.50
CA PHE A 21 6.70 -7.77 -25.89
C PHE A 21 5.43 -7.09 -26.37
N ALA A 22 4.24 -7.66 -26.09
CA ALA A 22 2.98 -7.07 -26.49
C ALA A 22 2.71 -5.72 -25.80
N GLU A 23 3.14 -5.57 -24.55
CA GLU A 23 2.87 -4.39 -23.72
C GLU A 23 3.89 -3.27 -23.91
N THR A 24 5.16 -3.61 -24.17
CA THR A 24 6.29 -2.67 -24.15
C THR A 24 7.19 -2.74 -25.39
N GLY A 25 7.05 -3.76 -26.24
CA GLY A 25 7.95 -4.04 -27.36
C GLY A 25 9.28 -4.70 -26.96
N GLN A 26 9.53 -4.92 -25.66
CA GLN A 26 10.76 -5.56 -25.18
C GLN A 26 10.64 -7.08 -25.25
N VAL A 27 11.67 -7.75 -25.76
CA VAL A 27 11.72 -9.21 -25.82
C VAL A 27 11.79 -9.79 -24.41
N GLU A 28 11.01 -10.83 -24.12
CA GLU A 28 10.90 -11.41 -22.78
C GLU A 28 12.26 -11.88 -22.22
N SER A 29 13.15 -12.39 -23.08
CA SER A 29 14.48 -12.85 -22.68
C SER A 29 15.41 -11.73 -22.21
N SER A 30 15.17 -10.47 -22.59
CA SER A 30 15.96 -9.33 -22.10
C SER A 30 15.48 -8.83 -20.73
N ILE A 31 14.29 -9.24 -20.28
CA ILE A 31 13.76 -8.86 -18.96
C ILE A 31 14.41 -9.76 -17.90
N ILE A 32 15.15 -9.15 -16.98
CA ILE A 32 15.91 -9.86 -15.94
C ILE A 32 14.96 -10.57 -14.97
N VAL A 33 13.91 -9.88 -14.51
CA VAL A 33 12.94 -10.40 -13.54
C VAL A 33 11.96 -11.35 -14.24
N PRO A 34 11.96 -12.67 -13.94
CA PRO A 34 11.14 -13.62 -14.66
C PRO A 34 9.63 -13.34 -14.58
N LEU A 35 9.14 -12.91 -13.41
CA LEU A 35 7.72 -12.61 -13.20
C LEU A 35 7.24 -11.37 -13.96
N GLN A 36 8.14 -10.54 -14.51
CA GLN A 36 7.79 -9.39 -15.36
C GLN A 36 7.64 -9.77 -16.85
N ARG A 37 8.02 -10.99 -17.25
CA ARG A 37 8.09 -11.40 -18.67
C ARG A 37 6.73 -11.65 -19.28
N THR A 38 5.94 -12.50 -18.64
CA THR A 38 4.66 -12.95 -19.18
C THR A 38 3.75 -13.38 -18.05
N TYR A 39 2.48 -13.03 -18.16
CA TYR A 39 1.39 -13.59 -17.37
C TYR A 39 0.52 -14.46 -18.28
N ILE A 40 0.24 -15.69 -17.85
CA ILE A 40 -0.71 -16.59 -18.50
C ILE A 40 -1.70 -17.03 -17.43
N GLY A 41 -2.99 -16.83 -17.68
CA GLY A 41 -4.01 -17.26 -16.74
C GLY A 41 -5.42 -17.03 -17.24
N ARG A 42 -6.39 -17.55 -16.48
CA ARG A 42 -7.82 -17.42 -16.80
C ARG A 42 -8.52 -16.33 -15.99
N LYS A 43 -7.80 -15.57 -15.15
CA LYS A 43 -8.40 -14.37 -14.54
C LYS A 43 -8.71 -13.39 -15.68
N PRO A 44 -9.84 -12.66 -15.62
CA PRO A 44 -10.26 -11.79 -16.71
C PRO A 44 -9.34 -10.56 -16.72
N VAL A 45 -8.23 -10.60 -17.45
CA VAL A 45 -7.24 -9.53 -17.52
C VAL A 45 -7.28 -8.90 -18.91
N ILE A 46 -7.10 -7.58 -18.98
CA ILE A 46 -7.10 -6.82 -20.25
C ILE A 46 -5.69 -6.33 -20.61
N SER A 47 -5.38 -6.16 -21.88
CA SER A 47 -4.12 -5.52 -22.30
C SER A 47 -4.16 -4.01 -22.04
N SER A 48 -3.01 -3.34 -21.95
CA SER A 48 -3.01 -1.86 -21.83
C SER A 48 -3.66 -1.22 -23.06
N ARG A 49 -3.44 -1.76 -24.26
CA ARG A 49 -4.08 -1.24 -25.49
C ARG A 49 -5.61 -1.27 -25.39
N LEU A 50 -6.18 -2.37 -24.90
CA LEU A 50 -7.64 -2.44 -24.71
C LEU A 50 -8.08 -1.49 -23.59
N ALA A 51 -7.36 -1.46 -22.46
CA ALA A 51 -7.66 -0.56 -21.35
C ALA A 51 -7.71 0.91 -21.79
N ASP A 52 -6.75 1.36 -22.58
CA ASP A 52 -6.63 2.75 -23.04
C ASP A 52 -7.63 3.12 -24.16
N THR A 53 -8.46 2.16 -24.62
CA THR A 53 -9.42 2.43 -25.70
C THR A 53 -10.59 3.27 -25.16
N PRO A 54 -10.86 4.47 -25.70
CA PRO A 54 -11.98 5.28 -25.25
C PRO A 54 -13.33 4.57 -25.46
N CYS A 55 -14.18 4.58 -24.43
CA CYS A 55 -15.49 3.94 -24.47
C CYS A 55 -16.36 4.47 -25.64
N ALA A 56 -16.22 5.77 -25.95
CA ALA A 56 -16.90 6.41 -27.07
C ALA A 56 -16.56 5.80 -28.44
N THR A 57 -15.33 5.28 -28.61
CA THR A 57 -14.89 4.66 -29.87
C THR A 57 -15.51 3.27 -30.06
N LEU A 58 -15.74 2.55 -28.97
CA LEU A 58 -16.39 1.23 -28.99
C LEU A 58 -17.90 1.33 -29.20
N GLY A 59 -18.52 2.43 -28.74
CA GLY A 59 -19.97 2.56 -28.66
C GLY A 59 -20.58 1.60 -27.63
N ILE A 60 -21.90 1.70 -27.42
CA ILE A 60 -22.60 0.90 -26.40
C ILE A 60 -22.47 -0.60 -26.69
N GLN A 61 -22.65 -1.01 -27.95
CA GLN A 61 -22.55 -2.41 -28.35
C GLN A 61 -21.12 -2.94 -28.19
N GLY A 62 -20.11 -2.22 -28.69
CA GLY A 62 -18.71 -2.66 -28.56
C GLY A 62 -18.26 -2.76 -27.10
N LEU A 63 -18.74 -1.87 -26.21
CA LEU A 63 -18.49 -1.97 -24.78
C LEU A 63 -19.07 -3.25 -24.18
N LEU A 64 -20.32 -3.55 -24.50
CA LEU A 64 -20.99 -4.76 -24.05
C LEU A 64 -20.23 -6.00 -24.52
N ASP A 65 -19.87 -6.04 -25.81
CA ASP A 65 -19.18 -7.17 -26.42
C ASP A 65 -17.82 -7.42 -25.76
N GLN A 66 -17.03 -6.36 -25.52
CA GLN A 66 -15.73 -6.47 -24.86
C GLN A 66 -15.85 -6.91 -23.40
N LEU A 67 -16.84 -6.39 -22.65
CA LEU A 67 -17.08 -6.81 -21.26
C LEU A 67 -17.53 -8.27 -21.20
N ASN A 68 -18.45 -8.68 -22.07
CA ASN A 68 -18.92 -10.06 -22.19
C ASN A 68 -17.77 -11.02 -22.54
N ALA A 69 -16.96 -10.68 -23.54
CA ALA A 69 -15.80 -11.47 -23.95
C ALA A 69 -14.78 -11.60 -22.82
N THR A 70 -14.48 -10.50 -22.13
CA THR A 70 -13.50 -10.47 -21.03
C THR A 70 -13.99 -11.24 -19.80
N LEU A 71 -15.28 -11.12 -19.45
CA LEU A 71 -15.85 -11.65 -18.20
C LEU A 71 -16.57 -12.99 -18.38
N GLY A 72 -16.59 -13.55 -19.59
CA GLY A 72 -17.20 -14.84 -19.90
C GLY A 72 -18.72 -14.84 -19.77
N THR A 73 -19.39 -13.75 -20.17
CA THR A 73 -20.84 -13.59 -20.08
C THR A 73 -21.47 -13.32 -21.45
N SER A 74 -22.80 -13.34 -21.52
CA SER A 74 -23.59 -13.15 -22.75
C SER A 74 -24.77 -12.20 -22.54
N HIS A 75 -24.58 -11.14 -21.75
CA HIS A 75 -25.62 -10.14 -21.52
C HIS A 75 -26.00 -9.44 -22.83
N THR A 76 -27.26 -9.07 -23.00
CA THR A 76 -27.75 -8.32 -24.17
C THR A 76 -28.20 -6.92 -23.78
N LEU A 77 -28.30 -6.00 -24.74
CA LEU A 77 -28.83 -4.65 -24.48
C LEU A 77 -30.31 -4.61 -24.09
N ASP A 78 -31.04 -5.72 -24.31
CA ASP A 78 -32.41 -5.89 -23.81
C ASP A 78 -32.46 -6.08 -22.29
N THR A 79 -31.32 -6.37 -21.66
CA THR A 79 -31.20 -6.44 -20.22
C THR A 79 -31.54 -5.07 -19.61
N PRO A 80 -32.59 -4.99 -18.76
CA PRO A 80 -33.01 -3.72 -18.20
C PRO A 80 -31.85 -2.99 -17.50
N PHE A 81 -31.78 -1.66 -17.69
CA PHE A 81 -30.78 -0.75 -17.11
C PHE A 81 -29.34 -0.88 -17.60
N LEU A 82 -28.95 -1.99 -18.25
CA LEU A 82 -27.58 -2.22 -18.72
C LEU A 82 -27.15 -1.21 -19.79
N SER A 83 -27.98 -0.99 -20.81
CA SER A 83 -27.70 -0.01 -21.87
C SER A 83 -27.47 1.40 -21.31
N SER A 84 -28.27 1.80 -20.31
CA SER A 84 -28.09 3.11 -19.68
C SER A 84 -26.79 3.20 -18.86
N LEU A 85 -26.38 2.12 -18.19
CA LEU A 85 -25.12 2.07 -17.45
C LEU A 85 -23.91 2.19 -18.39
N LEU A 86 -23.93 1.50 -19.53
CA LEU A 86 -22.87 1.60 -20.54
C LEU A 86 -22.83 2.99 -21.20
N LYS A 87 -24.01 3.60 -21.41
CA LYS A 87 -24.11 4.99 -21.88
C LYS A 87 -23.49 5.98 -20.87
N ASP A 88 -23.62 5.73 -19.57
CA ASP A 88 -22.99 6.55 -18.54
C ASP A 88 -21.46 6.50 -18.67
N CYS A 89 -20.85 5.34 -18.97
CA CYS A 89 -19.40 5.23 -19.19
C CYS A 89 -18.91 6.11 -20.36
N ILE A 90 -19.66 6.14 -21.46
CA ILE A 90 -19.35 6.99 -22.62
C ILE A 90 -19.51 8.47 -22.26
N THR A 91 -20.60 8.82 -21.59
CA THR A 91 -20.92 10.21 -21.24
C THR A 91 -19.89 10.81 -20.28
N ASN A 92 -19.34 9.99 -19.38
CA ASN A 92 -18.26 10.39 -18.47
C ASN A 92 -16.85 10.30 -19.09
N ASN A 93 -16.76 10.05 -20.41
CA ASN A 93 -15.51 9.99 -21.17
C ASN A 93 -14.51 8.96 -20.60
N TYR A 94 -15.00 7.82 -20.14
CA TYR A 94 -14.13 6.75 -19.64
C TYR A 94 -13.41 6.03 -20.78
N ASP A 95 -12.21 5.54 -20.49
CA ASP A 95 -11.60 4.46 -21.26
C ASP A 95 -12.17 3.10 -20.82
N PHE A 96 -11.89 2.06 -21.60
CA PHE A 96 -12.39 0.72 -21.32
C PHE A 96 -11.82 0.18 -20.00
N GLY A 97 -10.58 0.52 -19.65
CA GLY A 97 -9.94 0.09 -18.41
C GLY A 97 -10.70 0.56 -17.16
N MET A 98 -11.11 1.82 -17.15
CA MET A 98 -11.93 2.41 -16.10
C MET A 98 -13.33 1.81 -16.07
N ALA A 99 -13.98 1.62 -17.23
CA ALA A 99 -15.27 0.96 -17.30
C ALA A 99 -15.20 -0.50 -16.77
N TYR A 100 -14.23 -1.27 -17.24
CA TYR A 100 -13.95 -2.63 -16.80
C TYR A 100 -13.66 -2.69 -15.30
N GLY A 101 -12.78 -1.83 -14.77
CA GLY A 101 -12.44 -1.79 -13.35
C GLY A 101 -13.66 -1.52 -12.45
N ARG A 102 -14.54 -0.60 -12.85
CA ARG A 102 -15.77 -0.26 -12.11
C ARG A 102 -16.84 -1.34 -12.20
N LEU A 103 -16.98 -1.98 -13.36
CA LEU A 103 -18.10 -2.88 -13.65
C LEU A 103 -17.80 -4.36 -13.35
N ARG A 104 -16.54 -4.81 -13.46
CA ARG A 104 -16.17 -6.24 -13.39
C ARG A 104 -16.66 -6.96 -12.16
N ARG A 105 -16.70 -6.30 -11.00
CA ARG A 105 -17.16 -6.92 -9.75
C ARG A 105 -18.67 -7.12 -9.76
N ILE A 106 -19.44 -6.15 -10.21
CA ILE A 106 -20.91 -6.18 -10.19
C ILE A 106 -21.53 -6.84 -11.43
N TRP A 107 -20.70 -7.21 -12.40
CA TRP A 107 -21.12 -7.75 -13.70
C TRP A 107 -21.88 -9.08 -13.61
N TYR A 108 -21.69 -9.83 -12.52
CA TYR A 108 -22.39 -11.08 -12.22
C TYR A 108 -23.68 -10.89 -11.44
N THR A 109 -24.23 -9.67 -11.43
CA THR A 109 -25.50 -9.37 -10.76
C THR A 109 -26.67 -10.20 -11.27
N ARG A 110 -27.60 -10.51 -10.37
CA ARG A 110 -28.93 -11.03 -10.73
C ARG A 110 -29.99 -9.93 -10.84
N ASN A 111 -29.67 -8.71 -10.42
CA ASN A 111 -30.58 -7.58 -10.40
C ASN A 111 -29.87 -6.30 -10.85
N TRP A 112 -30.05 -5.94 -12.13
CA TRP A 112 -29.48 -4.73 -12.73
C TRP A 112 -30.14 -3.44 -12.24
N GLY A 113 -31.39 -3.50 -11.77
CA GLY A 113 -32.14 -2.32 -11.32
C GLY A 113 -31.58 -1.65 -10.08
N THR A 114 -30.84 -2.40 -9.24
CA THR A 114 -30.26 -1.86 -8.00
C THR A 114 -28.84 -1.31 -8.17
N ILE A 115 -28.13 -1.70 -9.24
CA ILE A 115 -26.71 -1.39 -9.43
C ILE A 115 -26.43 0.11 -9.38
N ARG A 116 -27.20 0.91 -10.11
CA ARG A 116 -26.96 2.36 -10.17
C ARG A 116 -27.10 2.99 -8.78
N GLY A 117 -28.11 2.59 -8.02
CA GLY A 117 -28.31 3.04 -6.64
C GLY A 117 -27.14 2.63 -5.74
N THR A 118 -26.69 1.39 -5.86
CA THR A 118 -25.54 0.86 -5.11
C THR A 118 -24.24 1.61 -5.43
N LEU A 119 -23.92 1.84 -6.71
CA LEU A 119 -22.72 2.58 -7.11
C LEU A 119 -22.74 4.02 -6.58
N ARG A 120 -23.88 4.72 -6.67
CA ARG A 120 -24.04 6.08 -6.12
C ARG A 120 -23.90 6.10 -4.60
N LYS A 121 -24.45 5.08 -3.93
CA LYS A 121 -24.32 4.92 -2.48
C LYS A 121 -22.86 4.76 -2.08
N TRP A 122 -22.11 3.87 -2.73
CA TRP A 122 -20.69 3.66 -2.44
C TRP A 122 -19.85 4.90 -2.74
N GLU A 123 -20.12 5.60 -3.85
CA GLU A 123 -19.45 6.86 -4.15
C GLU A 123 -19.70 7.92 -3.07
N LYS A 124 -20.94 8.03 -2.59
CA LYS A 124 -21.29 8.95 -1.49
C LYS A 124 -20.59 8.55 -0.19
N GLU A 125 -20.67 7.29 0.21
CA GLU A 125 -20.04 6.79 1.44
C GLU A 125 -18.51 6.98 1.42
N ASP A 126 -17.87 6.73 0.28
CA ASP A 126 -16.42 6.88 0.16
C ASP A 126 -15.97 8.35 0.25
N ARG A 127 -16.77 9.27 -0.32
CA ARG A 127 -16.57 10.73 -0.16
C ARG A 127 -16.74 11.19 1.29
N GLU A 128 -17.65 10.59 2.05
CA GLU A 128 -17.90 10.97 3.45
C GLU A 128 -16.79 10.48 4.40
N ILE A 129 -16.10 9.39 4.06
CA ILE A 129 -15.07 8.77 4.91
C ILE A 129 -13.66 9.33 4.62
N ASN A 130 -13.47 10.15 3.58
CA ASN A 130 -12.19 10.78 3.19
C ASN A 130 -11.03 9.77 3.16
N ARG A 131 -11.23 8.62 2.52
CA ARG A 131 -10.19 7.59 2.45
C ARG A 131 -9.12 7.96 1.42
N VAL A 132 -7.86 7.67 1.77
CA VAL A 132 -6.71 7.70 0.85
C VAL A 132 -6.91 6.77 -0.37
N VAL A 133 -7.81 5.78 -0.27
CA VAL A 133 -8.13 4.84 -1.36
C VAL A 133 -9.62 4.92 -1.72
N PRO A 134 -9.96 5.34 -2.96
CA PRO A 134 -11.34 5.44 -3.40
C PRO A 134 -11.94 4.06 -3.70
N SER A 135 -12.58 3.43 -2.72
CA SER A 135 -13.01 2.01 -2.80
C SER A 135 -14.15 1.79 -3.80
N TRP A 136 -15.02 2.80 -3.97
CA TRP A 136 -16.13 2.78 -4.92
C TRP A 136 -15.68 2.65 -6.37
N ASN A 137 -14.52 3.19 -6.75
CA ASN A 137 -13.98 3.07 -8.11
C ASN A 137 -13.59 1.64 -8.47
N MET A 138 -13.38 0.78 -7.47
CA MET A 138 -13.12 -0.65 -7.65
C MET A 138 -14.41 -1.49 -7.58
N GLY A 139 -15.58 -0.85 -7.44
CA GLY A 139 -16.84 -1.54 -7.19
C GLY A 139 -16.87 -2.27 -5.85
N ILE A 140 -16.22 -1.71 -4.83
CA ILE A 140 -16.09 -2.29 -3.48
C ILE A 140 -16.86 -1.41 -2.50
N SER A 141 -17.70 -2.03 -1.67
CA SER A 141 -18.39 -1.37 -0.56
C SER A 141 -17.39 -0.86 0.47
N VAL A 142 -17.61 0.31 1.07
CA VAL A 142 -16.74 0.82 2.16
C VAL A 142 -16.72 -0.11 3.39
N ASN A 143 -17.78 -0.91 3.53
CA ASN A 143 -17.96 -1.93 4.58
C ASN A 143 -17.26 -3.25 4.24
N ASP A 144 -16.93 -3.47 2.97
CA ASP A 144 -16.02 -4.55 2.60
C ASP A 144 -14.60 -4.10 2.90
N PRO A 145 -13.83 -4.88 3.69
CA PRO A 145 -12.53 -4.39 4.10
C PRO A 145 -11.59 -4.26 2.89
N PRO A 146 -11.11 -3.05 2.54
CA PRO A 146 -10.31 -2.82 1.32
C PRO A 146 -9.01 -3.64 1.30
N HIS A 147 -8.49 -3.94 2.49
CA HIS A 147 -7.27 -4.73 2.72
C HIS A 147 -7.33 -6.20 2.26
N LYS A 148 -8.50 -6.73 1.92
CA LYS A 148 -8.60 -8.08 1.31
C LYS A 148 -8.22 -8.06 -0.18
N TRP A 149 -8.27 -6.90 -0.81
CA TRP A 149 -8.27 -6.78 -2.27
C TRP A 149 -7.11 -5.95 -2.82
N ILE A 150 -6.59 -5.02 -2.02
CA ILE A 150 -5.48 -4.14 -2.39
C ILE A 150 -4.20 -4.68 -1.80
N ARG A 151 -3.17 -4.83 -2.64
CA ARG A 151 -1.79 -5.01 -2.16
C ARG A 151 -0.99 -3.74 -2.40
N PRO A 152 -0.49 -3.06 -1.35
CA PRO A 152 0.36 -1.90 -1.54
C PRO A 152 1.75 -2.33 -2.00
N ILE A 153 2.38 -1.50 -2.83
CA ILE A 153 3.78 -1.62 -3.19
C ILE A 153 4.58 -0.68 -2.30
N SER A 154 5.61 -1.20 -1.64
CA SER A 154 6.68 -0.42 -1.02
C SER A 154 7.92 -0.54 -1.89
N HIS A 155 8.71 0.52 -2.02
CA HIS A 155 9.92 0.48 -2.83
C HIS A 155 11.04 1.38 -2.33
N ALA A 156 12.27 1.01 -2.66
CA ALA A 156 13.41 1.88 -2.44
C ALA A 156 13.38 3.06 -3.43
N TRP A 157 13.89 4.20 -3.00
CA TRP A 157 14.11 5.34 -3.88
C TRP A 157 15.50 5.22 -4.51
N VAL A 158 15.58 5.18 -5.83
CA VAL A 158 16.87 5.30 -6.51
C VAL A 158 17.33 6.76 -6.55
N ASP A 159 18.63 6.99 -6.79
CA ASP A 159 19.18 8.34 -6.90
C ASP A 159 18.44 9.20 -7.94
N GLU A 160 18.35 10.50 -7.70
CA GLU A 160 17.70 11.46 -8.60
C GLU A 160 18.21 11.40 -10.04
N LYS A 161 19.52 11.27 -10.24
CA LYS A 161 20.14 11.08 -11.56
C LYS A 161 19.69 9.81 -12.28
N ASN A 162 19.18 8.82 -11.55
CA ASN A 162 18.72 7.53 -12.05
C ASN A 162 17.18 7.46 -12.11
N ARG A 163 16.48 8.56 -11.82
CA ARG A 163 15.03 8.69 -11.97
C ARG A 163 14.67 9.40 -13.26
N VAL A 164 13.45 9.14 -13.71
CA VAL A 164 12.78 9.86 -14.79
C VAL A 164 11.36 10.19 -14.33
N ASN A 165 10.90 11.38 -14.71
CA ASN A 165 9.54 11.82 -14.46
C ASN A 165 8.68 11.41 -15.66
N VAL A 166 7.72 10.50 -15.43
CA VAL A 166 6.79 10.05 -16.47
C VAL A 166 5.42 10.68 -16.27
N GLN A 167 4.76 11.00 -17.38
CA GLN A 167 3.36 11.43 -17.40
C GLN A 167 2.46 10.21 -17.57
N THR A 168 1.36 10.13 -16.82
CA THR A 168 0.50 8.95 -16.83
C THR A 168 -0.99 9.32 -16.81
N PRO A 169 -1.85 8.59 -17.55
CA PRO A 169 -3.30 8.77 -17.43
C PRO A 169 -3.84 8.35 -16.06
N ILE A 170 -3.11 7.53 -15.30
CA ILE A 170 -3.56 6.99 -14.00
C ILE A 170 -3.87 8.11 -12.99
N ASN A 171 -3.05 9.17 -12.98
CA ASN A 171 -3.24 10.34 -12.13
C ASN A 171 -3.84 11.52 -12.90
N GLY A 172 -4.48 11.26 -14.04
CA GLY A 172 -5.08 12.30 -14.89
C GLY A 172 -4.06 13.28 -15.49
N TYR A 173 -2.79 12.91 -15.59
CA TYR A 173 -1.69 13.80 -16.03
C TYR A 173 -1.49 15.03 -15.13
N GLU A 174 -1.96 14.98 -13.88
CA GLU A 174 -1.93 16.14 -12.99
C GLU A 174 -0.55 16.41 -12.38
N TRP A 175 0.29 15.37 -12.24
CA TRP A 175 1.67 15.49 -11.76
C TRP A 175 2.61 14.49 -12.43
N PRO A 176 3.91 14.82 -12.56
CA PRO A 176 4.91 13.86 -12.99
C PRO A 176 5.11 12.75 -11.94
N VAL A 177 5.30 11.52 -12.40
CA VAL A 177 5.55 10.36 -11.54
C VAL A 177 7.04 10.01 -11.61
N PRO A 178 7.80 10.17 -10.51
CA PRO A 178 9.23 9.84 -10.50
C PRO A 178 9.43 8.33 -10.35
N ILE A 179 9.93 7.66 -11.38
CA ILE A 179 10.28 6.23 -11.35
C ILE A 179 11.73 6.02 -11.78
N PRO A 180 12.37 4.87 -11.47
CA PRO A 180 13.68 4.54 -12.01
C PRO A 180 13.67 4.55 -13.55
N LYS A 181 14.77 4.99 -14.18
CA LYS A 181 14.89 5.08 -15.65
C LYS A 181 14.61 3.77 -16.37
N ASP A 182 15.02 2.66 -15.76
CA ASP A 182 14.87 1.31 -16.32
C ASP A 182 13.56 0.63 -15.89
N ALA A 183 12.71 1.30 -15.11
CA ALA A 183 11.44 0.76 -14.66
C ALA A 183 10.33 1.01 -15.69
N ASN A 184 9.37 0.09 -15.75
CA ASN A 184 8.18 0.23 -16.59
C ASN A 184 6.93 -0.25 -15.84
N LEU A 185 5.92 0.61 -15.73
CA LEU A 185 4.67 0.31 -15.02
C LEU A 185 3.93 -0.90 -15.60
N LYS A 186 4.06 -1.17 -16.90
CA LYS A 186 3.45 -2.34 -17.55
C LYS A 186 4.16 -3.64 -17.15
N LEU A 187 5.49 -3.61 -16.98
CA LEU A 187 6.25 -4.77 -16.49
C LEU A 187 5.95 -5.05 -15.01
N ILE A 188 5.90 -3.99 -14.18
CA ILE A 188 5.47 -4.08 -12.78
C ILE A 188 4.06 -4.70 -12.71
N ARG A 189 3.14 -4.27 -13.58
CA ARG A 189 1.81 -4.84 -13.67
C ARG A 189 1.82 -6.34 -13.99
N ILE A 190 2.65 -6.79 -14.93
CA ILE A 190 2.78 -8.24 -15.25
C ILE A 190 3.24 -9.01 -14.01
N GLU A 191 4.22 -8.48 -13.27
CA GLU A 191 4.67 -9.08 -12.02
C GLU A 191 3.57 -9.15 -10.97
N MET A 192 2.81 -8.06 -10.79
CA MET A 192 1.67 -8.03 -9.87
C MET A 192 0.61 -9.08 -10.24
N LEU A 193 0.33 -9.26 -11.53
CA LEU A 193 -0.59 -10.29 -12.01
C LEU A 193 -0.09 -11.70 -11.68
N ASN A 194 1.21 -11.96 -11.85
CA ASN A 194 1.83 -13.24 -11.50
C ASN A 194 1.83 -13.51 -9.98
N LEU A 195 1.90 -12.46 -9.15
CA LEU A 195 1.69 -12.55 -7.70
C LEU A 195 0.19 -12.69 -7.31
N GLY A 196 -0.70 -12.74 -8.31
CA GLY A 196 -2.14 -12.92 -8.13
C GLY A 196 -2.89 -11.66 -7.73
N VAL A 197 -2.26 -10.48 -7.84
CA VAL A 197 -2.79 -9.19 -7.42
C VAL A 197 -3.77 -8.63 -8.44
N GLU A 198 -4.90 -8.12 -7.95
CA GLU A 198 -5.96 -7.53 -8.79
C GLU A 198 -6.06 -6.00 -8.65
N TYR A 199 -5.70 -5.48 -7.47
CA TYR A 199 -5.62 -4.06 -7.17
C TYR A 199 -4.33 -3.78 -6.41
N THR A 200 -3.66 -2.71 -6.83
CA THR A 200 -2.41 -2.26 -6.22
C THR A 200 -2.52 -0.80 -5.83
N TRP A 201 -1.96 -0.47 -4.68
CA TRP A 201 -1.70 0.92 -4.30
C TRP A 201 -0.21 1.21 -4.45
N LEU A 202 0.12 2.34 -5.08
CA LEU A 202 1.50 2.78 -5.27
C LEU A 202 1.57 4.28 -5.00
N ASP A 203 2.30 4.66 -3.95
CA ASP A 203 2.40 6.03 -3.44
C ASP A 203 2.73 7.07 -4.52
N VAL A 204 3.72 6.82 -5.38
CA VAL A 204 4.13 7.76 -6.43
C VAL A 204 3.04 8.04 -7.47
N LEU A 205 2.07 7.11 -7.62
CA LEU A 205 0.90 7.26 -8.48
C LEU A 205 -0.30 7.83 -7.73
N CYS A 206 -0.47 7.48 -6.46
CA CYS A 206 -1.68 7.76 -5.68
C CYS A 206 -1.58 9.05 -4.85
N LEU A 207 -0.37 9.52 -4.56
CA LEU A 207 -0.13 10.78 -3.87
C LEU A 207 0.39 11.82 -4.85
N ARG A 208 -0.10 13.06 -4.72
CA ARG A 208 0.37 14.18 -5.54
C ARG A 208 1.86 14.44 -5.29
N GLN A 209 2.65 14.37 -6.36
CA GLN A 209 4.10 14.58 -6.32
C GLN A 209 4.45 16.05 -6.61
N LYS A 210 5.66 16.45 -6.22
CA LYS A 210 6.20 17.80 -6.49
C LYS A 210 6.33 18.04 -8.00
N GLY A 211 6.01 19.26 -8.44
CA GLY A 211 6.25 19.72 -9.82
C GLY A 211 5.07 19.59 -10.77
N GLY A 212 3.84 19.46 -10.25
CA GLY A 212 2.59 19.48 -11.01
C GLY A 212 1.92 20.87 -11.07
N GLN A 213 0.82 21.00 -11.84
CA GLN A 213 0.11 22.27 -12.04
C GLN A 213 -0.67 22.78 -10.81
N ARG A 214 -0.69 22.04 -9.70
CA ARG A 214 -1.47 22.34 -8.48
C ARG A 214 -0.68 22.12 -7.20
N GLU A 215 0.52 22.68 -7.13
CA GLU A 215 1.43 22.53 -5.98
C GLU A 215 0.79 22.99 -4.64
N VAL A 216 -0.09 23.99 -4.66
CA VAL A 216 -0.85 24.42 -3.45
C VAL A 216 -1.76 23.31 -2.94
N MET A 217 -2.43 22.60 -3.86
CA MET A 217 -3.30 21.47 -3.51
C MET A 217 -2.50 20.32 -2.90
N ARG A 218 -1.27 20.09 -3.38
CA ARG A 218 -0.36 19.09 -2.78
C ARG A 218 -0.11 19.36 -1.31
N ILE A 219 0.15 20.62 -0.94
CA ILE A 219 0.44 21.01 0.44
C ILE A 219 -0.77 20.70 1.33
N GLU A 220 -1.98 21.05 0.88
CA GLU A 220 -3.21 20.78 1.64
C GLU A 220 -3.54 19.28 1.71
N GLU A 221 -3.43 18.55 0.59
CA GLU A 221 -3.62 17.09 0.53
C GLU A 221 -2.64 16.38 1.48
N TRP A 222 -1.36 16.80 1.49
CA TRP A 222 -0.33 16.19 2.32
C TRP A 222 -0.56 16.34 3.82
N LYS A 223 -1.27 17.38 4.29
CA LYS A 223 -1.63 17.51 5.71
C LYS A 223 -2.42 16.28 6.21
N LEU A 224 -3.21 15.67 5.33
CA LEU A 224 -4.02 14.50 5.61
C LEU A 224 -3.39 13.20 5.08
N ASP A 225 -2.93 13.18 3.83
CA ASP A 225 -2.52 11.95 3.17
C ASP A 225 -1.21 11.40 3.74
N VAL A 226 -0.17 12.23 3.87
CA VAL A 226 1.15 11.83 4.41
C VAL A 226 1.02 11.08 5.73
N PRO A 227 0.31 11.60 6.75
CA PRO A 227 0.24 10.92 8.03
C PRO A 227 -0.77 9.75 8.03
N THR A 228 -1.64 9.61 7.01
CA THR A 228 -2.66 8.52 6.93
C THR A 228 -2.31 7.37 5.99
N ILE A 229 -1.30 7.51 5.13
CA ILE A 229 -0.93 6.48 4.14
C ILE A 229 -0.52 5.14 4.76
N GLY A 230 0.05 5.13 5.97
CA GLY A 230 0.40 3.90 6.68
C GLY A 230 -0.79 2.97 6.92
N ALA A 231 -2.04 3.49 6.87
CA ALA A 231 -3.25 2.67 6.90
C ALA A 231 -3.26 1.64 5.77
N VAL A 232 -2.81 2.01 4.57
CA VAL A 232 -2.80 1.12 3.40
C VAL A 232 -1.87 -0.08 3.63
N TYR A 233 -0.76 0.13 4.34
CA TYR A 233 0.27 -0.89 4.60
C TYR A 233 0.00 -1.71 5.87
N GLN A 234 -0.68 -1.15 6.87
CA GLN A 234 -0.85 -1.76 8.19
C GLN A 234 -2.26 -2.26 8.49
N CYS A 235 -3.27 -1.92 7.69
CA CYS A 235 -4.63 -2.36 7.95
C CYS A 235 -4.80 -3.87 7.75
N SER A 236 -5.21 -4.56 8.82
CA SER A 236 -5.52 -5.98 8.90
C SER A 236 -4.30 -6.90 8.69
N ALA A 237 -3.46 -6.93 9.72
CA ALA A 237 -2.27 -7.77 9.86
C ALA A 237 -2.45 -9.23 9.41
N LYS A 238 -3.67 -9.80 9.45
CA LYS A 238 -3.91 -11.19 9.06
C LYS A 238 -3.96 -11.43 7.54
N TYR A 239 -4.32 -10.41 6.74
CA TYR A 239 -4.63 -10.61 5.31
C TYR A 239 -3.89 -9.67 4.35
N SER A 240 -3.32 -8.56 4.83
CA SER A 240 -2.58 -7.64 3.97
C SER A 240 -1.16 -8.15 3.69
N VAL A 241 -0.78 -8.18 2.41
CA VAL A 241 0.57 -8.53 1.93
C VAL A 241 1.11 -7.31 1.21
N VAL A 242 2.25 -6.78 1.68
CA VAL A 242 2.98 -5.69 1.02
C VAL A 242 3.93 -6.28 0.00
N VAL A 243 3.97 -5.71 -1.20
CA VAL A 243 4.95 -6.10 -2.21
C VAL A 243 6.13 -5.14 -2.13
N CYS A 244 7.34 -5.64 -1.84
CA CYS A 244 8.51 -4.81 -1.57
C CYS A 244 9.56 -4.91 -2.68
N TYR A 245 9.83 -3.79 -3.36
CA TYR A 245 10.99 -3.65 -4.25
C TYR A 245 12.17 -3.02 -3.49
N LEU A 246 13.07 -3.87 -2.97
CA LEU A 246 14.15 -3.40 -2.09
C LEU A 246 15.29 -2.66 -2.82
N SER A 247 15.49 -2.90 -4.11
CA SER A 247 16.53 -2.24 -4.92
C SER A 247 16.01 -1.03 -5.73
N GLY A 248 14.69 -0.83 -5.79
CA GLY A 248 14.06 0.23 -6.56
C GLY A 248 12.82 -0.27 -7.29
N LEU A 249 11.80 0.58 -7.42
CA LEU A 249 10.51 0.21 -8.04
C LEU A 249 10.69 -0.47 -9.41
N GLY A 250 10.21 -1.70 -9.56
CA GLY A 250 10.29 -2.46 -10.81
C GLY A 250 11.68 -2.98 -11.18
N GLN A 251 12.71 -2.71 -10.39
CA GLN A 251 14.07 -3.18 -10.66
C GLN A 251 14.30 -4.60 -10.13
N PRO A 252 15.22 -5.36 -10.74
CA PRO A 252 15.66 -6.62 -10.18
C PRO A 252 16.29 -6.40 -8.80
N LEU A 253 15.97 -7.28 -7.87
CA LEU A 253 16.61 -7.34 -6.57
C LEU A 253 18.08 -7.69 -6.77
N SER A 254 18.93 -6.76 -6.40
CA SER A 254 20.38 -6.91 -6.45
C SER A 254 21.00 -6.42 -5.14
N LEU A 255 22.15 -6.98 -4.82
CA LEU A 255 22.86 -6.72 -3.58
C LEU A 255 24.35 -6.54 -3.88
N LYS A 256 24.84 -5.31 -3.82
CA LYS A 256 26.24 -4.91 -4.01
C LYS A 256 26.83 -4.39 -2.71
N GLU A 257 28.14 -4.36 -2.63
CA GLU A 257 28.85 -3.81 -1.47
C GLU A 257 28.46 -2.33 -1.26
N GLY A 258 28.11 -1.97 -0.03
CA GLY A 258 27.64 -0.63 0.32
C GLY A 258 26.14 -0.37 0.08
N ASP A 259 25.40 -1.24 -0.62
CA ASP A 259 23.96 -1.02 -0.87
C ASP A 259 23.16 -0.94 0.44
N LEU A 260 23.46 -1.82 1.40
CA LEU A 260 22.77 -1.83 2.71
C LEU A 260 23.11 -0.61 3.57
N ASP A 261 24.23 0.05 3.29
CA ASP A 261 24.71 1.25 3.96
C ASP A 261 24.30 2.53 3.23
N SER A 262 23.63 2.45 2.09
CA SER A 262 23.15 3.63 1.37
C SER A 262 21.97 4.27 2.07
N ASP A 263 21.90 5.60 2.11
CA ASP A 263 20.71 6.34 2.59
C ASP A 263 19.47 6.10 1.71
N ARG A 264 19.67 5.53 0.51
CA ARG A 264 18.62 5.10 -0.42
C ARG A 264 18.14 3.67 -0.19
N CYS A 265 18.87 2.90 0.62
CA CYS A 265 18.50 1.55 0.99
C CYS A 265 17.11 1.53 1.60
N TRP A 266 16.28 0.56 1.18
CA TRP A 266 14.93 0.40 1.70
C TRP A 266 14.90 0.32 3.24
N PHE A 267 15.83 -0.42 3.85
CA PHE A 267 15.91 -0.58 5.31
C PHE A 267 16.29 0.70 6.05
N ARG A 268 16.90 1.67 5.37
CA ARG A 268 17.42 2.91 5.96
C ARG A 268 16.53 4.11 5.73
N ARG A 269 15.43 4.02 4.98
CA ARG A 269 14.52 5.16 4.79
C ARG A 269 13.51 5.24 5.93
N ALA A 270 13.28 6.42 6.51
CA ALA A 270 12.30 6.59 7.59
C ALA A 270 10.90 6.17 7.15
N TRP A 271 10.53 6.58 5.94
CA TRP A 271 9.22 6.36 5.35
C TRP A 271 8.84 4.89 5.19
N THR A 272 9.78 4.02 4.83
CA THR A 272 9.51 2.59 4.62
C THR A 272 9.26 1.84 5.93
N LEU A 273 9.49 2.45 7.11
CA LEU A 273 9.23 1.80 8.40
C LEU A 273 7.73 1.53 8.59
N GLN A 274 6.87 2.46 8.18
CA GLN A 274 5.42 2.26 8.22
C GLN A 274 4.91 1.32 7.12
N GLU A 275 5.74 1.04 6.11
CA GLU A 275 5.39 0.25 4.93
C GLU A 275 5.78 -1.23 5.05
N VAL A 276 6.40 -1.63 6.17
CA VAL A 276 6.87 -3.01 6.39
C VAL A 276 5.74 -4.04 6.26
N GLY A 277 4.55 -3.68 6.74
CA GLY A 277 3.39 -4.58 6.82
C GLY A 277 3.61 -5.79 7.75
N PHE A 278 2.56 -6.58 7.95
CA PHE A 278 2.67 -7.84 8.71
C PHE A 278 3.14 -9.01 7.84
N ARG A 279 2.72 -9.04 6.58
CA ARG A 279 3.22 -9.97 5.56
C ARG A 279 3.77 -9.19 4.40
N ARG A 280 4.76 -9.78 3.73
CA ARG A 280 5.43 -9.17 2.59
C ARG A 280 5.87 -10.21 1.58
N GLU A 281 5.86 -9.81 0.32
CA GLU A 281 6.44 -10.53 -0.80
C GLU A 281 7.55 -9.65 -1.38
N ILE A 282 8.74 -10.22 -1.62
CA ILE A 282 9.84 -9.47 -2.21
C ILE A 282 9.69 -9.54 -3.73
N ALA A 283 9.59 -8.38 -4.36
CA ALA A 283 9.49 -8.24 -5.81
C ALA A 283 10.84 -7.91 -6.45
N GLY A 284 10.89 -8.06 -7.77
CA GLY A 284 12.13 -8.01 -8.54
C GLY A 284 12.98 -9.26 -8.35
N ASP A 285 12.43 -10.34 -7.80
CA ASP A 285 13.20 -11.55 -7.52
C ASP A 285 13.74 -12.21 -8.79
N THR A 286 14.94 -12.78 -8.70
CA THR A 286 15.65 -13.39 -9.82
C THR A 286 16.19 -14.75 -9.39
N LEU A 287 16.33 -15.69 -10.32
CA LEU A 287 16.70 -17.08 -10.03
C LEU A 287 18.02 -17.22 -9.26
N ASP A 288 18.99 -16.34 -9.54
CA ASP A 288 20.30 -16.29 -8.89
C ASP A 288 20.41 -15.10 -7.91
N GLY A 289 19.27 -14.57 -7.49
CA GLY A 289 19.17 -13.36 -6.68
C GLY A 289 19.39 -13.59 -5.19
N PRO A 290 19.42 -12.51 -4.38
CA PRO A 290 19.63 -12.58 -2.93
C PRO A 290 18.58 -13.38 -2.15
N MET A 291 17.42 -13.69 -2.74
CA MET A 291 16.39 -14.53 -2.11
C MET A 291 16.62 -16.04 -2.30
N HIS A 292 17.55 -16.43 -3.18
CA HIS A 292 17.92 -17.82 -3.44
C HIS A 292 19.40 -18.08 -3.15
N PRO A 293 19.91 -17.72 -1.95
CA PRO A 293 21.31 -17.86 -1.66
C PRO A 293 21.69 -19.34 -1.53
N LYS A 294 22.95 -19.65 -1.87
CA LYS A 294 23.54 -20.92 -1.46
C LYS A 294 23.72 -20.91 0.06
N TYR A 295 23.05 -21.83 0.74
CA TYR A 295 23.11 -22.00 2.18
C TYR A 295 23.77 -23.34 2.50
N LYS A 296 24.97 -23.29 3.11
CA LYS A 296 25.75 -24.49 3.43
C LYS A 296 26.28 -24.39 4.86
N ASP A 297 26.23 -25.49 5.60
CA ASP A 297 26.76 -25.61 6.97
C ASP A 297 26.25 -24.52 7.94
N GLY A 298 24.99 -24.09 7.76
CA GLY A 298 24.34 -23.08 8.61
C GLY A 298 24.77 -21.64 8.36
N LYS A 299 25.44 -21.35 7.23
CA LYS A 299 25.88 -19.99 6.86
C LYS A 299 25.56 -19.66 5.41
N TYR A 300 25.31 -18.37 5.17
CA TYR A 300 25.27 -17.81 3.83
C TYR A 300 26.69 -17.68 3.28
N GLU A 301 26.80 -17.73 1.95
CA GLU A 301 28.07 -17.63 1.21
C GLU A 301 28.86 -16.35 1.54
N THR A 302 28.18 -15.24 1.81
CA THR A 302 28.82 -13.95 2.09
C THR A 302 28.31 -13.31 3.38
N ALA A 303 29.18 -12.47 3.98
CA ALA A 303 28.80 -11.63 5.12
C ALA A 303 27.68 -10.64 4.74
N LEU A 304 27.70 -10.13 3.50
CA LEU A 304 26.68 -9.24 2.95
C LEU A 304 25.31 -9.90 2.89
N LEU A 305 25.21 -11.14 2.37
CA LEU A 305 23.96 -11.92 2.38
C LEU A 305 23.49 -12.21 3.80
N THR A 306 24.40 -12.55 4.71
CA THR A 306 24.07 -12.74 6.13
C THR A 306 23.44 -11.49 6.73
N ARG A 307 24.01 -10.32 6.44
CA ARG A 307 23.48 -9.03 6.91
C ARG A 307 22.13 -8.69 6.28
N PHE A 308 21.96 -8.94 4.98
CA PHE A 308 20.69 -8.75 4.27
C PHE A 308 19.56 -9.59 4.89
N HIS A 309 19.78 -10.90 5.10
CA HIS A 309 18.75 -11.76 5.71
C HIS A 309 18.47 -11.40 7.17
N LYS A 310 19.48 -10.95 7.93
CA LYS A 310 19.25 -10.41 9.28
C LYS A 310 18.37 -9.16 9.26
N GLN A 311 18.61 -8.23 8.33
CA GLN A 311 17.76 -7.05 8.17
C GLN A 311 16.33 -7.45 7.77
N LEU A 312 16.18 -8.40 6.85
CA LEU A 312 14.87 -8.94 6.48
C LEU A 312 14.13 -9.54 7.68
N GLN A 313 14.81 -10.29 8.55
CA GLN A 313 14.22 -10.88 9.75
C GLN A 313 13.87 -9.83 10.80
N SER A 314 14.71 -8.80 11.00
CA SER A 314 14.42 -7.72 11.96
C SER A 314 13.15 -6.94 11.64
N MET A 315 12.63 -7.04 10.42
CA MET A 315 11.37 -6.40 10.06
C MET A 315 10.17 -7.02 10.77
N ASP A 316 10.25 -8.31 11.14
CA ASP A 316 9.16 -9.00 11.86
C ASP A 316 9.02 -8.54 13.31
N SER A 317 10.07 -7.92 13.87
CA SER A 317 10.07 -7.37 15.22
C SER A 317 9.62 -5.92 15.31
N ILE A 318 9.57 -5.17 14.21
CA ILE A 318 9.22 -3.73 14.22
C ILE A 318 7.83 -3.49 14.85
N LEU A 319 6.88 -4.40 14.61
CA LEU A 319 5.52 -4.31 15.15
C LEU A 319 5.37 -4.90 16.56
N GLN A 320 6.45 -5.37 17.19
CA GLN A 320 6.38 -6.10 18.46
C GLN A 320 6.49 -5.20 19.71
N GLY A 321 6.88 -3.93 19.58
CA GLY A 321 6.92 -3.03 20.73
C GLY A 321 7.44 -1.61 20.44
N THR A 322 7.11 -0.67 21.34
CA THR A 322 7.42 0.76 21.20
C THR A 322 8.92 1.02 21.01
N PHE A 323 9.77 0.42 21.84
CA PHE A 323 11.22 0.69 21.77
C PHE A 323 11.89 0.10 20.55
N VAL A 324 11.43 -1.06 20.06
CA VAL A 324 11.96 -1.66 18.81
C VAL A 324 11.63 -0.78 17.62
N ALA A 325 10.41 -0.24 17.56
CA ALA A 325 10.01 0.71 16.53
C ALA A 325 10.83 2.00 16.57
N LEU A 326 11.04 2.56 17.77
CA LEU A 326 11.84 3.77 17.96
C LEU A 326 13.32 3.53 17.59
N GLU A 327 13.93 2.43 18.03
CA GLU A 327 15.31 2.05 17.68
C GLU A 327 15.45 1.84 16.16
N SER A 328 14.45 1.20 15.54
CA SER A 328 14.42 1.06 14.08
C SER A 328 14.35 2.42 13.37
N MET A 329 13.67 3.41 13.95
CA MET A 329 13.59 4.77 13.42
C MET A 329 14.87 5.59 13.65
N GLN A 330 15.62 5.33 14.74
CA GLN A 330 16.92 5.95 15.02
C GLN A 330 17.89 5.77 13.85
N ASN A 331 17.96 4.54 13.34
CA ASN A 331 18.89 4.13 12.29
C ASN A 331 18.46 4.53 10.86
N ARG A 332 17.32 5.21 10.72
CA ARG A 332 16.75 5.60 9.43
C ARG A 332 17.03 7.06 9.09
N VAL A 333 16.99 7.37 7.80
CA VAL A 333 17.25 8.67 7.20
C VAL A 333 15.95 9.18 6.57
N SER A 334 15.65 10.45 6.79
CA SER A 334 14.51 11.14 6.19
C SER A 334 14.99 12.38 5.42
N THR A 335 14.17 12.83 4.47
CA THR A 335 14.43 14.10 3.78
C THR A 335 13.93 15.26 4.63
N ASN A 336 12.71 15.12 5.18
CA ASN A 336 12.22 16.01 6.22
C ASN A 336 12.33 15.27 7.58
N PRO A 337 12.96 15.85 8.61
CA PRO A 337 13.00 15.24 9.94
C PRO A 337 11.62 14.85 10.49
N LEU A 338 10.56 15.60 10.17
CA LEU A 338 9.18 15.31 10.58
C LEU A 338 8.65 13.99 10.01
N ASP A 339 9.16 13.54 8.86
CA ASP A 339 8.79 12.24 8.27
C ASP A 339 9.04 11.08 9.25
N LYS A 340 10.04 11.22 10.14
CA LYS A 340 10.32 10.21 11.18
C LYS A 340 9.21 10.12 12.22
N VAL A 341 8.63 11.26 12.60
CA VAL A 341 7.51 11.29 13.55
C VAL A 341 6.25 10.76 12.87
N ALA A 342 5.94 11.26 11.66
CA ALA A 342 4.77 10.82 10.89
C ALA A 342 4.80 9.31 10.60
N GLY A 343 5.97 8.78 10.22
CA GLY A 343 6.17 7.36 9.94
C GLY A 343 6.03 6.43 11.16
N LEU A 344 5.88 6.96 12.37
CA LEU A 344 5.60 6.18 13.57
C LEU A 344 4.11 6.10 13.90
N ALA A 345 3.25 6.94 13.31
CA ALA A 345 1.85 7.09 13.72
C ALA A 345 1.07 5.78 13.74
N PHE A 346 1.16 5.00 12.66
CA PHE A 346 0.49 3.70 12.57
C PHE A 346 1.16 2.61 13.40
N ILE A 347 2.50 2.62 13.49
CA ILE A 347 3.25 1.64 14.29
C ILE A 347 2.91 1.80 15.78
N MET A 348 2.67 3.03 16.21
CA MET A 348 2.27 3.39 17.57
C MET A 348 0.76 3.26 17.83
N TRP A 349 0.01 2.66 16.90
CA TRP A 349 -1.43 2.40 16.97
C TRP A 349 -2.22 3.64 17.43
N SER A 350 -1.89 4.80 16.84
CA SER A 350 -2.52 6.07 17.17
C SER A 350 -4.01 6.06 16.80
N HIS A 351 -4.89 6.40 17.74
CA HIS A 351 -6.35 6.42 17.51
C HIS A 351 -6.80 7.64 16.71
N THR A 352 -6.12 8.76 16.94
CA THR A 352 -6.18 9.97 16.12
C THR A 352 -4.81 10.20 15.52
N ILE A 353 -4.76 10.65 14.28
CA ILE A 353 -3.48 10.87 13.58
C ILE A 353 -3.24 12.38 13.54
N PRO A 354 -2.15 12.89 14.15
CA PRO A 354 -1.80 14.31 14.06
C PRO A 354 -1.65 14.75 12.62
N ALA A 355 -2.13 15.95 12.29
CA ALA A 355 -1.95 16.52 10.96
C ALA A 355 -0.47 16.76 10.68
N TYR A 356 -0.06 16.58 9.42
CA TYR A 356 1.30 16.84 9.00
C TYR A 356 1.50 18.32 8.69
N ASP A 357 2.25 19.01 9.54
CA ASP A 357 2.55 20.43 9.42
C ASP A 357 4.06 20.64 9.38
N GLU A 358 4.58 20.97 8.20
CA GLU A 358 6.01 21.17 7.97
C GLU A 358 6.61 22.34 8.79
N SER A 359 5.78 23.20 9.37
CA SER A 359 6.22 24.32 10.22
C SER A 359 6.39 23.97 11.70
N GLN A 360 5.86 22.82 12.14
CA GLN A 360 5.98 22.39 13.54
C GLN A 360 7.38 21.94 13.90
N SER A 361 7.77 22.16 15.15
CA SER A 361 8.99 21.56 15.67
C SER A 361 8.84 20.05 15.84
N LEU A 362 9.97 19.33 15.82
CA LEU A 362 9.97 17.88 16.01
C LEU A 362 9.41 17.47 17.38
N GLU A 363 9.67 18.26 18.43
CA GLU A 363 9.14 17.98 19.77
C GLU A 363 7.63 18.19 19.82
N GLU A 364 7.07 19.20 19.15
CA GLU A 364 5.62 19.41 19.08
C GLU A 364 4.93 18.26 18.35
N ALA A 365 5.46 17.84 17.20
CA ALA A 365 4.94 16.71 16.45
C ALA A 365 5.02 15.40 17.27
N TRP A 366 6.15 15.17 17.95
CA TRP A 366 6.33 14.02 18.84
C TRP A 366 5.35 14.06 20.02
N THR A 367 5.16 15.24 20.62
CA THR A 367 4.18 15.45 21.70
C THR A 367 2.78 15.09 21.24
N ALA A 368 2.36 15.59 20.07
CA ALA A 368 1.06 15.29 19.50
C ALA A 368 0.88 13.79 19.28
N LEU A 369 1.90 13.11 18.72
CA LEU A 369 1.87 11.67 18.51
C LEU A 369 1.78 10.88 19.82
N VAL A 370 2.59 11.20 20.82
CA VAL A 370 2.55 10.48 22.12
C VAL A 370 1.20 10.67 22.81
N ASN A 371 0.57 11.84 22.67
CA ASN A 371 -0.76 12.10 23.22
C ASN A 371 -1.87 11.30 22.52
N SER A 372 -1.68 10.94 21.26
CA SER A 372 -2.65 10.17 20.47
C SER A 372 -2.36 8.66 20.38
N MET A 373 -1.13 8.24 20.73
CA MET A 373 -0.69 6.84 20.65
C MET A 373 -1.50 5.91 21.56
N ASN A 374 -1.53 4.61 21.24
CA ASN A 374 -2.23 3.63 22.06
C ASN A 374 -1.79 3.67 23.53
N VAL A 375 -2.75 3.57 24.46
CA VAL A 375 -2.51 3.69 25.91
C VAL A 375 -1.46 2.71 26.43
N ARG A 376 -1.39 1.49 25.88
CA ARG A 376 -0.40 0.48 26.30
C ARG A 376 1.01 0.88 25.88
N LEU A 377 1.17 1.34 24.64
CA LEU A 377 2.46 1.78 24.10
C LEU A 377 2.95 3.06 24.79
N ARG A 378 2.03 3.97 25.12
CA ARG A 378 2.29 5.15 25.95
C ARG A 378 2.74 4.77 27.36
N GLY A 379 2.09 3.78 27.96
CA GLY A 379 2.49 3.21 29.25
C GLY A 379 3.90 2.65 29.22
N GLN A 380 4.31 2.00 28.12
CA GLN A 380 5.70 1.53 27.97
C GLN A 380 6.70 2.69 28.01
N LEU A 381 6.41 3.83 27.38
CA LEU A 381 7.27 5.01 27.50
C LEU A 381 7.36 5.52 28.94
N PHE A 382 6.24 5.53 29.67
CA PHE A 382 6.18 6.00 31.05
C PHE A 382 6.91 5.07 32.04
N PHE A 383 6.67 3.76 31.95
CA PHE A 383 7.16 2.79 32.94
C PHE A 383 8.57 2.27 32.65
N LEU A 384 9.02 2.27 31.39
CA LEU A 384 10.24 1.56 30.99
C LEU A 384 11.35 2.49 30.46
N TYR A 385 11.05 3.74 30.12
CA TYR A 385 12.10 4.68 29.75
C TYR A 385 12.86 5.14 31.03
N PRO A 386 14.19 5.02 31.08
CA PRO A 386 14.93 5.09 32.34
C PRO A 386 15.15 6.51 32.89
N GLU A 387 14.85 7.55 32.10
CA GLU A 387 15.13 8.93 32.48
C GLU A 387 13.89 9.83 32.39
N PRO A 388 13.80 10.89 33.21
CA PRO A 388 12.76 11.88 33.05
C PRO A 388 12.93 12.65 31.73
N GLY A 389 11.80 13.09 31.17
CA GLY A 389 11.82 13.93 29.97
C GLY A 389 12.56 15.26 30.17
N ASN A 390 13.26 15.71 29.13
CA ASN A 390 14.04 16.97 29.18
C ASN A 390 13.42 18.15 28.40
N ALA A 391 12.33 17.94 27.64
CA ALA A 391 11.65 18.97 26.87
C ALA A 391 10.31 19.40 27.51
N GLY A 392 10.37 19.89 28.75
CA GLY A 392 9.20 20.38 29.50
C GLY A 392 8.41 19.29 30.24
N THR A 393 7.99 18.22 29.55
CA THR A 393 7.25 17.11 30.17
C THR A 393 8.19 16.09 30.81
N LYS A 394 7.96 15.69 32.07
CA LYS A 394 8.85 14.76 32.80
C LYS A 394 8.51 13.27 32.69
N TRP A 395 7.26 12.94 32.40
CA TRP A 395 6.75 11.56 32.45
C TRP A 395 7.04 10.73 31.18
N ARG A 396 7.48 11.37 30.09
CA ARG A 396 7.85 10.71 28.83
C ARG A 396 9.19 11.25 28.33
N PRO A 397 9.93 10.51 27.49
CA PRO A 397 11.09 11.05 26.81
C PRO A 397 10.71 12.14 25.80
N SER A 398 11.62 13.09 25.59
CA SER A 398 11.58 14.00 24.45
C SER A 398 11.92 13.28 23.14
N TRP A 399 11.66 13.93 22.01
CA TRP A 399 12.06 13.45 20.69
C TRP A 399 13.58 13.27 20.62
N ASP A 400 14.35 14.24 21.13
CA ASP A 400 15.81 14.15 21.16
C ASP A 400 16.30 12.94 21.97
N GLN A 401 15.69 12.71 23.15
CA GLN A 401 16.00 11.56 24.01
C GLN A 401 15.72 10.21 23.32
N VAL A 402 14.59 10.07 22.61
CA VAL A 402 14.28 8.83 21.88
C VAL A 402 15.11 8.65 20.63
N MET A 403 15.71 9.71 20.08
CA MET A 403 16.48 9.63 18.84
C MET A 403 18.00 9.51 19.04
N THR A 404 18.52 9.92 20.21
CA THR A 404 19.97 9.96 20.47
C THR A 404 20.44 8.94 21.50
N LYS A 405 19.56 8.48 22.40
CA LYS A 405 19.94 7.56 23.48
C LYS A 405 19.67 6.10 23.10
N PRO A 406 20.50 5.15 23.57
CA PRO A 406 20.20 3.73 23.42
C PRO A 406 18.86 3.37 24.05
N LEU A 407 18.04 2.60 23.34
CA LEU A 407 16.73 2.16 23.80
C LEU A 407 16.78 0.69 24.24
N LEU A 408 16.01 0.33 25.27
CA LEU A 408 15.93 -1.04 25.76
C LEU A 408 15.09 -1.90 24.80
N ALA A 409 15.72 -2.48 23.79
CA ALA A 409 15.05 -3.31 22.77
C ALA A 409 14.44 -4.62 23.32
N ASN A 410 14.81 -5.04 24.53
CA ASN A 410 14.55 -6.40 25.05
C ASN A 410 13.61 -6.50 26.27
N ALA A 411 12.83 -5.46 26.60
CA ALA A 411 11.70 -5.65 27.51
C ALA A 411 10.54 -6.29 26.73
N GLY A 412 10.57 -7.61 26.56
CA GLY A 412 9.50 -8.37 25.92
C GLY A 412 8.15 -8.23 26.66
N PRO A 413 7.06 -8.79 26.11
CA PRO A 413 5.70 -8.71 26.69
C PRO A 413 5.56 -9.38 28.07
N SER A 414 6.61 -10.02 28.57
CA SER A 414 6.59 -10.94 29.71
C SER A 414 6.45 -10.29 31.10
N ILE A 415 6.27 -8.96 31.20
CA ILE A 415 5.98 -8.30 32.49
C ILE A 415 4.48 -8.19 32.78
N TYR A 416 3.60 -8.65 31.88
CA TYR A 416 2.15 -8.68 32.12
C TYR A 416 1.60 -10.10 32.26
N ILE A 417 2.06 -10.83 33.30
CA ILE A 417 1.25 -11.89 33.92
C ILE A 417 0.81 -11.30 35.27
N GLY A 418 -0.42 -10.79 35.33
CA GLY A 418 -0.94 -10.22 36.58
C GLY A 418 -2.19 -9.35 36.46
N LEU A 419 -2.79 -9.20 35.28
CA LEU A 419 -4.15 -8.68 35.16
C LEU A 419 -5.00 -9.74 34.47
N ASP A 420 -5.62 -10.54 35.32
CA ASP A 420 -6.70 -11.47 34.99
C ASP A 420 -7.82 -10.70 34.24
N PRO A 421 -8.21 -11.12 33.03
CA PRO A 421 -9.30 -10.48 32.30
C PRO A 421 -10.70 -10.74 32.89
N ASP A 422 -10.83 -11.53 33.96
CA ASP A 422 -12.13 -11.90 34.57
C ASP A 422 -12.46 -11.20 35.90
N ILE A 423 -11.91 -10.01 36.18
CA ILE A 423 -12.39 -9.20 37.32
C ILE A 423 -13.71 -8.50 36.94
N ASP A 424 -14.79 -9.16 37.32
CA ASP A 424 -16.16 -8.67 37.44
C ASP A 424 -16.20 -7.23 38.01
N PRO A 425 -16.89 -6.27 37.37
CA PRO A 425 -17.10 -4.96 37.96
C PRO A 425 -18.04 -5.10 39.16
N GLY A 426 -17.47 -5.24 40.35
CA GLY A 426 -18.18 -5.14 41.63
C GLY A 426 -19.02 -3.85 41.71
N PRO A 427 -20.06 -3.85 42.56
CA PRO A 427 -21.27 -3.05 42.36
C PRO A 427 -20.99 -1.55 42.35
N GLN A 428 -21.64 -0.85 41.42
CA GLN A 428 -21.73 0.60 41.39
C GLN A 428 -22.32 1.07 42.72
N VAL A 429 -21.54 1.84 43.47
CA VAL A 429 -22.06 2.59 44.61
C VAL A 429 -22.83 3.78 44.03
N GLU A 430 -24.16 3.69 44.11
CA GLU A 430 -25.06 4.83 43.95
C GLU A 430 -24.65 5.93 44.94
N LEU A 431 -24.32 7.10 44.40
CA LEU A 431 -24.36 8.34 45.16
C LEU A 431 -25.78 8.88 45.01
N ASP A 432 -26.55 8.78 46.09
CA ASP A 432 -27.90 9.34 46.25
C ASP A 432 -27.79 10.66 47.04
N PRO A 433 -28.77 11.57 46.95
CA PRO A 433 -28.95 12.61 45.94
C PRO A 433 -28.18 13.93 46.20
#